data_AF-A0A1H2R9T2-F1
#
_entry.id   AF-A0A1H2R9T2-F1
#
_cell.length_a   1.000
_cell.length_b   1.000
_cell.length_c   1.000
_cell.angle_alpha   90.00
_cell.angle_beta   90.00
_cell.angle_gamma   90.00
#
_symmetry.space_group_name_H-M   'P 1'
#
loop_
_entity.id
_entity.type
_entity.pdbx_description
1 polymer ?
#
loop_
_entity_poly.entity_id
_entity_poly.type
_entity_poly.pdbx_seq_one_letter_code
_entity_poly.pdbx_strand_id
1 'polypeptide(L)'
;MKNYLLPFLSIIIGVCLVLWIKPNNKSRIKLLLAFSGAFLLGMTVFTLIPEIYHAVFESDSSLHTADLDEAHTHDVGKTIGIWIIIGILLQIVLEFFSHGAEHGHFHSPAKGLRTQFPWGLFISLSIHSILEGFPLHAHSNMVYGIFIHHLPIAMVLTIFFLDSGIGTKKTLIFLFLFSLMTPFGAFLANTVPQLVAYHTQMSAIVIGIFLHISSVILFETSENHHFNYLKLGVIVLGFALAYPL
;
A
#
# COMPACT_ATOMS: atom_id res chain seq x y z
N MET A 1 -22.71 0.06 -2.34
CA MET A 1 -22.28 0.09 -0.93
C MET A 1 -20.76 0.06 -0.93
N LYS A 2 -20.08 1.06 -0.37
CA LYS A 2 -18.61 1.09 -0.31
C LYS A 2 -18.15 -0.05 0.60
N ASN A 3 -17.54 -1.09 0.02
CA ASN A 3 -17.16 -2.31 0.73
C ASN A 3 -15.86 -2.10 1.51
N TYR A 4 -15.91 -1.26 2.56
CA TYR A 4 -14.80 -1.08 3.52
C TYR A 4 -14.47 -2.37 4.28
N LEU A 5 -15.29 -3.41 4.14
CA LEU A 5 -15.05 -4.73 4.70
C LEU A 5 -13.99 -5.53 3.92
N LEU A 6 -13.78 -5.24 2.63
CA LEU A 6 -12.84 -6.00 1.80
C LEU A 6 -11.40 -5.91 2.35
N PRO A 7 -10.84 -4.71 2.66
CA PRO A 7 -9.48 -4.59 3.21
C PRO A 7 -9.30 -5.23 4.58
N PHE A 8 -10.38 -5.32 5.36
CA PHE A 8 -10.38 -6.05 6.63
C PHE A 8 -10.32 -7.57 6.37
N LEU A 9 -11.12 -8.05 5.42
CA LEU A 9 -11.19 -9.46 5.06
C LEU A 9 -9.89 -9.98 4.42
N SER A 10 -9.18 -9.16 3.61
CA SER A 10 -7.89 -9.56 3.03
C SER A 10 -6.87 -9.94 4.09
N ILE A 11 -6.81 -9.18 5.19
CA ILE A 11 -5.89 -9.46 6.30
C ILE A 11 -6.29 -10.76 6.97
N ILE A 12 -7.57 -10.94 7.31
CA ILE A 12 -8.06 -12.20 7.92
C ILE A 12 -7.73 -13.41 7.04
N ILE A 13 -7.99 -13.31 5.73
CA ILE A 13 -7.68 -14.38 4.77
C ILE A 13 -6.18 -14.67 4.77
N GLY A 14 -5.33 -13.65 4.71
CA GLY A 14 -3.87 -13.80 4.75
C GLY A 14 -3.39 -14.53 6.02
N VAL A 15 -3.92 -14.16 7.19
CA VAL A 15 -3.61 -14.84 8.45
C VAL A 15 -4.04 -16.31 8.43
N CYS A 16 -5.30 -16.57 8.03
CA CYS A 16 -5.84 -17.92 7.96
C CYS A 16 -5.04 -18.81 7.01
N LEU A 17 -4.63 -18.28 5.85
CA LEU A 17 -3.78 -19.00 4.89
C LEU A 17 -2.44 -19.41 5.52
N VAL A 18 -1.79 -18.52 6.27
CA VAL A 18 -0.52 -18.87 6.94
C VAL A 18 -0.73 -19.92 8.02
N LEU A 19 -1.76 -19.78 8.86
CA LEU A 19 -2.00 -20.73 9.95
C LEU A 19 -2.39 -22.13 9.44
N TRP A 20 -3.10 -22.22 8.31
CA TRP A 20 -3.54 -23.48 7.73
C TRP A 20 -2.49 -24.12 6.82
N ILE A 21 -1.92 -23.36 5.87
CA ILE A 21 -1.00 -23.89 4.86
C ILE A 21 0.43 -23.98 5.40
N LYS A 22 0.80 -23.07 6.33
CA LYS A 22 2.18 -22.91 6.83
C LYS A 22 3.19 -22.83 5.69
N PRO A 23 3.11 -21.78 4.84
CA PRO A 23 3.95 -21.66 3.66
C PRO A 23 5.43 -21.65 4.03
N ASN A 24 6.16 -22.69 3.64
CA ASN A 24 7.59 -22.84 3.96
C ASN A 24 8.51 -22.39 2.81
N ASN A 25 7.94 -22.10 1.62
CA ASN A 25 8.72 -21.73 0.44
C ASN A 25 8.77 -20.20 0.27
N LYS A 26 9.90 -19.60 0.67
CA LYS A 26 10.16 -18.16 0.55
C LYS A 26 10.05 -17.64 -0.89
N SER A 27 10.39 -18.45 -1.90
CA SER A 27 10.30 -18.05 -3.31
C SER A 27 8.86 -17.80 -3.77
N ARG A 28 7.91 -18.61 -3.31
CA ARG A 28 6.47 -18.41 -3.63
C ARG A 28 5.92 -17.14 -2.99
N ILE A 29 6.34 -16.83 -1.76
CA ILE A 29 5.98 -15.57 -1.10
C ILE A 29 6.56 -14.37 -1.86
N LYS A 30 7.82 -14.43 -2.29
CA LYS A 30 8.43 -13.38 -3.12
C LYS A 30 7.68 -13.18 -4.46
N LEU A 31 7.25 -14.25 -5.13
CA LEU A 31 6.44 -14.15 -6.36
C LEU A 31 5.07 -13.52 -6.11
N LEU A 32 4.39 -13.91 -5.02
CA LEU A 32 3.11 -13.30 -4.62
C LEU A 32 3.29 -11.81 -4.30
N LEU A 33 4.38 -11.44 -3.63
CA LEU A 33 4.71 -10.04 -3.34
C LEU A 33 4.97 -9.26 -4.64
N ALA A 34 5.77 -9.81 -5.56
CA ALA A 34 6.03 -9.19 -6.86
C ALA A 34 4.75 -8.99 -7.69
N PHE A 35 3.85 -9.97 -7.70
CA PHE A 35 2.52 -9.83 -8.33
C PHE A 35 1.73 -8.68 -7.70
N SER A 36 1.67 -8.66 -6.36
CA SER A 36 0.93 -7.67 -5.60
C SER A 36 1.48 -6.25 -5.79
N GLY A 37 2.81 -6.10 -5.78
CA GLY A 37 3.49 -4.83 -6.07
C GLY A 37 3.24 -4.36 -7.51
N ALA A 38 3.27 -5.25 -8.50
CA ALA A 38 2.93 -4.91 -9.88
C ALA A 38 1.46 -4.47 -10.01
N PHE A 39 0.55 -5.18 -9.35
CA PHE A 39 -0.87 -4.84 -9.34
C PHE A 39 -1.13 -3.47 -8.71
N LEU A 40 -0.52 -3.19 -7.54
CA LEU A 40 -0.65 -1.90 -6.84
C LEU A 40 -0.04 -0.75 -7.67
N LEU A 41 1.13 -0.97 -8.27
CA LEU A 41 1.72 0.01 -9.21
C LEU A 41 0.82 0.25 -10.42
N GLY A 42 0.22 -0.82 -10.97
CA GLY A 42 -0.75 -0.74 -12.06
C GLY A 42 -1.95 0.13 -11.68
N MET A 43 -2.59 -0.13 -10.54
CA MET A 43 -3.70 0.70 -10.02
C MET A 43 -3.28 2.16 -9.81
N THR A 44 -2.04 2.38 -9.36
CA THR A 44 -1.51 3.73 -9.15
C THR A 44 -1.36 4.47 -10.47
N VAL A 45 -0.81 3.82 -11.49
CA VAL A 45 -0.51 4.43 -12.80
C VAL A 45 -1.76 4.53 -13.69
N PHE A 46 -2.63 3.53 -13.70
CA PHE A 46 -3.82 3.49 -14.56
C PHE A 46 -5.03 4.21 -13.95
N THR A 47 -5.14 4.23 -12.62
CA THR A 47 -6.31 4.77 -11.93
C THR A 47 -5.98 6.04 -11.16
N LEU A 48 -5.08 6.00 -10.16
CA LEU A 48 -4.89 7.15 -9.24
C LEU A 48 -4.24 8.37 -9.89
N ILE A 49 -3.16 8.17 -10.66
CA ILE A 49 -2.45 9.29 -11.30
C ILE A 49 -3.35 10.01 -12.32
N PRO A 50 -4.01 9.33 -13.28
CA PRO A 50 -4.89 10.02 -14.21
C PRO A 50 -6.00 10.79 -13.49
N GLU A 51 -6.65 10.15 -12.52
CA GLU A 51 -7.80 10.68 -11.80
C GLU A 51 -7.47 11.93 -10.96
N ILE A 52 -6.32 11.94 -10.28
CA ILE A 52 -5.93 13.09 -9.45
C ILE A 52 -5.61 14.32 -10.31
N TYR A 53 -4.97 14.11 -11.47
CA TYR A 53 -4.68 15.20 -12.40
C TYR A 53 -5.96 15.68 -13.08
N HIS A 54 -6.88 14.78 -13.47
CA HIS A 54 -8.20 15.15 -13.99
C HIS A 54 -9.01 15.99 -13.00
N ALA A 55 -9.07 15.58 -11.73
CA ALA A 55 -9.77 16.32 -10.68
C ALA A 55 -9.23 17.74 -10.50
N VAL A 56 -7.91 17.91 -10.65
CA VAL A 56 -7.27 19.23 -10.60
C VAL A 56 -7.59 20.07 -11.84
N PHE A 57 -7.47 19.51 -13.05
CA PHE A 57 -7.79 20.23 -14.27
C PHE A 57 -9.27 20.68 -14.32
N GLU A 58 -10.20 19.84 -13.87
CA GLU A 58 -11.62 20.21 -13.77
C GLU A 58 -11.87 21.33 -12.76
N SER A 59 -11.16 21.32 -11.63
CA SER A 59 -11.30 22.37 -10.62
C SER A 59 -10.79 23.74 -11.11
N ASP A 60 -9.72 23.77 -11.90
CA ASP A 60 -9.07 24.98 -12.40
C ASP A 60 -9.81 25.60 -13.61
N SER A 61 -10.34 24.75 -14.50
CA SER A 61 -11.07 25.18 -15.71
C SER A 61 -12.40 25.89 -15.44
N SER A 62 -12.89 25.88 -14.20
CA SER A 62 -14.19 26.47 -13.83
C SER A 62 -14.17 28.00 -13.67
N LEU A 63 -13.01 28.66 -13.79
CA LEU A 63 -12.87 30.08 -13.45
C LEU A 63 -12.28 31.01 -14.53
N HIS A 64 -11.64 30.55 -15.61
CA HIS A 64 -10.87 31.47 -16.49
C HIS A 64 -10.95 31.20 -18.02
N THR A 65 -10.67 32.28 -18.78
CA THR A 65 -10.69 32.39 -20.24
C THR A 65 -9.37 31.93 -20.86
N ALA A 66 -9.47 31.21 -21.98
CA ALA A 66 -8.48 30.38 -22.68
C ALA A 66 -7.03 30.89 -22.92
N ASP A 67 -6.66 32.13 -22.61
CA ASP A 67 -5.35 32.70 -23.01
C ASP A 67 -4.33 32.81 -21.85
N LEU A 68 -4.71 32.52 -20.59
CA LEU A 68 -3.82 32.52 -19.41
C LEU A 68 -3.67 31.12 -18.74
N ASP A 69 -4.33 30.10 -19.28
CA ASP A 69 -4.54 28.81 -18.60
C ASP A 69 -3.32 27.89 -18.54
N GLU A 70 -2.38 27.94 -19.49
CA GLU A 70 -1.26 26.98 -19.52
C GLU A 70 -0.25 27.18 -18.38
N ALA A 71 0.03 28.41 -17.96
CA ALA A 71 1.00 28.68 -16.90
C ALA A 71 0.45 28.32 -15.50
N HIS A 72 -0.83 28.63 -15.25
CA HIS A 72 -1.49 28.35 -13.98
C HIS A 72 -1.77 26.85 -13.79
N THR A 73 -2.29 26.17 -14.81
CA THR A 73 -2.51 24.71 -14.76
C THR A 73 -1.22 23.93 -14.51
N HIS A 74 -0.10 24.39 -15.08
CA HIS A 74 1.22 23.81 -14.83
C HIS A 74 1.68 23.97 -13.37
N ASP A 75 1.43 25.11 -12.73
CA ASP A 75 1.78 25.35 -11.32
C ASP A 75 0.92 24.52 -10.35
N VAL A 76 -0.37 24.33 -10.63
CA VAL A 76 -1.23 23.46 -9.80
C VAL A 76 -0.80 21.99 -9.95
N GLY A 77 -0.54 21.52 -11.18
CA GLY A 77 -0.01 20.17 -11.43
C GLY A 77 1.34 19.92 -10.75
N LYS A 78 2.22 20.92 -10.72
CA LYS A 78 3.49 20.88 -9.98
C LYS A 78 3.27 20.74 -8.48
N THR A 79 2.24 21.39 -7.93
CA THR A 79 1.89 21.28 -6.52
C THR A 79 1.46 19.85 -6.15
N ILE A 80 0.70 19.16 -7.00
CA ILE A 80 0.38 17.73 -6.80
C ILE A 80 1.67 16.90 -6.75
N GLY A 81 2.60 17.15 -7.68
CA GLY A 81 3.89 16.46 -7.72
C GLY A 81 4.67 16.58 -6.42
N ILE A 82 4.61 17.73 -5.75
CA ILE A 82 5.24 17.92 -4.43
C ILE A 82 4.60 17.00 -3.38
N TRP A 83 3.26 16.86 -3.36
CA TRP A 83 2.58 15.96 -2.44
C TRP A 83 2.89 14.48 -2.69
N ILE A 84 3.08 14.09 -3.96
CA ILE A 84 3.58 12.75 -4.31
C ILE A 84 4.98 12.52 -3.73
N ILE A 85 5.90 13.48 -3.88
CA ILE A 85 7.25 13.38 -3.31
C ILE A 85 7.20 13.31 -1.79
N ILE A 86 6.35 14.11 -1.14
CA ILE A 86 6.11 14.02 0.32
C ILE A 86 5.65 12.62 0.71
N GLY A 87 4.75 12.00 -0.07
CA GLY A 87 4.32 10.62 0.13
C GLY A 87 5.46 9.61 0.07
N ILE A 88 6.34 9.72 -0.93
CA ILE A 88 7.54 8.86 -1.05
C ILE A 88 8.45 9.04 0.17
N LEU A 89 8.76 10.28 0.55
CA LEU A 89 9.62 10.59 1.69
C LEU A 89 9.02 10.09 3.02
N LEU A 90 7.71 10.27 3.18
CA LEU A 90 6.99 9.75 4.34
C LEU A 90 7.09 8.23 4.41
N GLN A 91 6.90 7.53 3.29
CA GLN A 91 7.01 6.08 3.28
C GLN A 91 8.42 5.59 3.60
N ILE A 92 9.47 6.27 3.10
CA ILE A 92 10.86 5.95 3.47
C ILE A 92 11.06 6.05 5.00
N VAL A 93 10.50 7.07 5.64
CA VAL A 93 10.56 7.22 7.10
C VAL A 93 9.79 6.12 7.82
N LEU A 94 8.58 5.79 7.35
CA LEU A 94 7.79 4.71 7.92
C LEU A 94 8.50 3.36 7.76
N GLU A 95 9.12 3.11 6.61
CA GLU A 95 9.86 1.91 6.30
C GLU A 95 11.00 1.67 7.30
N PHE A 96 11.75 2.72 7.65
CA PHE A 96 12.82 2.65 8.65
C PHE A 96 12.34 2.07 9.99
N PHE A 97 11.16 2.49 10.46
CA PHE A 97 10.58 1.95 11.70
C PHE A 97 10.02 0.52 11.52
N SER A 98 9.58 0.16 10.31
CA SER A 98 9.08 -1.17 9.98
C SER A 98 10.18 -2.21 9.72
N HIS A 99 11.43 -1.78 9.51
CA HIS A 99 12.56 -2.63 9.09
C HIS A 99 12.28 -3.42 7.79
N GLY A 100 11.48 -2.87 6.88
CA GLY A 100 11.14 -3.52 5.60
C GLY A 100 10.19 -4.72 5.72
N ALA A 101 9.38 -4.74 6.78
CA ALA A 101 8.47 -5.83 7.06
C ALA A 101 7.38 -6.05 6.01
N GLU A 102 6.99 -4.98 5.34
CA GLU A 102 5.99 -4.93 4.27
C GLU A 102 6.47 -5.61 2.98
N HIS A 103 7.79 -5.68 2.74
CA HIS A 103 8.37 -6.29 1.53
C HIS A 103 9.08 -7.63 1.79
N GLY A 104 8.96 -8.18 3.00
CA GLY A 104 9.41 -9.55 3.33
C GLY A 104 10.92 -9.70 3.52
N HIS A 105 11.67 -8.61 3.63
CA HIS A 105 13.10 -8.60 3.96
C HIS A 105 13.31 -8.72 5.46
N PHE A 106 13.34 -9.96 5.97
CA PHE A 106 13.73 -10.22 7.35
C PHE A 106 14.99 -11.08 7.41
N HIS A 107 16.09 -10.48 7.84
CA HIS A 107 17.20 -11.21 8.41
C HIS A 107 16.75 -11.73 9.78
N SER A 108 16.51 -13.04 9.92
CA SER A 108 16.17 -13.64 11.21
C SER A 108 17.20 -13.20 12.25
N PRO A 109 16.79 -12.59 13.37
CA PRO A 109 17.69 -12.47 14.51
C PRO A 109 18.06 -13.90 14.91
N ALA A 110 19.35 -14.13 15.18
CA ALA A 110 19.81 -15.37 15.79
C ALA A 110 18.88 -15.73 16.96
N LYS A 111 18.46 -17.01 17.01
CA LYS A 111 17.63 -17.60 18.06
C LYS A 111 18.00 -17.00 19.43
N GLY A 112 17.09 -16.24 20.04
CA GLY A 112 17.10 -16.06 21.50
C GLY A 112 16.89 -14.69 22.12
N LEU A 113 16.69 -13.56 21.40
CA LEU A 113 16.78 -12.26 22.10
C LEU A 113 15.64 -11.24 22.05
N ARG A 114 14.48 -11.43 21.38
CA ARG A 114 13.38 -10.45 21.49
C ARG A 114 11.97 -11.07 21.51
N THR A 115 11.46 -11.33 22.71
CA THR A 115 10.02 -11.57 22.97
C THR A 115 9.21 -10.28 23.13
N GLN A 116 9.86 -9.12 23.00
CA GLN A 116 9.22 -7.82 23.08
C GLN A 116 8.50 -7.51 21.76
N PHE A 117 7.27 -7.00 21.90
CA PHE A 117 6.45 -6.61 20.76
C PHE A 117 7.07 -5.41 20.01
N PRO A 118 7.16 -5.44 18.67
CA PRO A 118 7.82 -4.38 17.90
C PRO A 118 6.88 -3.20 17.67
N TRP A 119 6.79 -2.31 18.66
CA TRP A 119 5.92 -1.13 18.62
C TRP A 119 6.20 -0.18 17.45
N GLY A 120 7.47 0.01 17.08
CA GLY A 120 7.84 0.85 15.94
C GLY A 120 7.23 0.34 14.63
N LEU A 121 7.26 -0.99 14.42
CA LEU A 121 6.63 -1.65 13.28
C LEU A 121 5.10 -1.49 13.31
N PHE A 122 4.47 -1.66 14.48
CA PHE A 122 3.02 -1.47 14.59
C PHE A 122 2.59 -0.05 14.24
N ILE A 123 3.24 0.95 14.84
CA ILE A 123 2.89 2.37 14.65
C ILE A 123 3.11 2.78 13.19
N SER A 124 4.25 2.40 12.62
CA SER A 124 4.57 2.70 11.23
C SER A 124 3.54 2.13 10.25
N LEU A 125 3.26 0.82 10.34
CA LEU A 125 2.28 0.17 9.49
C LEU A 125 0.88 0.71 9.71
N SER A 126 0.53 1.11 10.93
CA SER A 126 -0.77 1.71 11.23
C SER A 126 -0.93 3.06 10.53
N ILE A 127 0.10 3.92 10.55
CA ILE A 127 0.07 5.21 9.85
C ILE A 127 -0.05 4.98 8.34
N HIS A 128 0.77 4.09 7.78
CA HIS A 128 0.71 3.70 6.38
C HIS A 128 -0.70 3.24 5.97
N SER A 129 -1.27 2.30 6.71
CA SER A 129 -2.57 1.69 6.44
C SER A 129 -3.75 2.66 6.61
N ILE A 130 -3.66 3.62 7.54
CA ILE A 130 -4.63 4.72 7.66
C ILE A 130 -4.60 5.60 6.42
N LEU A 131 -3.41 5.99 5.94
CA LEU A 131 -3.26 6.86 4.76
C LEU A 131 -3.81 6.18 3.50
N GLU A 132 -3.50 4.90 3.30
CA GLU A 132 -4.06 4.07 2.23
C GLU A 132 -5.61 4.04 2.24
N GLY A 133 -6.24 4.28 3.39
CA GLY A 133 -7.70 4.36 3.51
C GLY A 133 -8.34 5.59 2.86
N PHE A 134 -7.58 6.67 2.61
CA PHE A 134 -8.14 7.94 2.12
C PHE A 134 -8.75 7.85 0.71
N PRO A 135 -8.07 7.29 -0.30
CA PRO A 135 -8.58 7.27 -1.68
C PRO A 135 -9.79 6.35 -1.88
N LEU A 136 -10.11 5.48 -0.91
CA LEU A 136 -11.27 4.58 -0.95
C LEU A 136 -12.62 5.32 -1.02
N HIS A 137 -12.67 6.59 -0.63
CA HIS A 137 -13.90 7.37 -0.74
C HIS A 137 -14.27 7.61 -2.21
N ALA A 138 -13.30 8.04 -3.02
CA ALA A 138 -13.55 8.47 -4.39
C ALA A 138 -13.44 7.31 -5.40
N HIS A 139 -12.63 6.30 -5.11
CA HIS A 139 -12.29 5.27 -6.10
C HIS A 139 -12.81 3.89 -5.69
N SER A 140 -13.99 3.55 -6.21
CA SER A 140 -14.66 2.28 -5.87
C SER A 140 -13.83 1.04 -6.21
N ASN A 141 -13.03 1.09 -7.27
CA ASN A 141 -12.17 -0.03 -7.70
C ASN A 141 -10.84 -0.11 -6.93
N MET A 142 -10.43 0.97 -6.26
CA MET A 142 -9.20 0.99 -5.44
C MET A 142 -9.26 -0.04 -4.29
N VAL A 143 -10.47 -0.40 -3.85
CA VAL A 143 -10.67 -1.44 -2.85
C VAL A 143 -10.07 -2.79 -3.25
N TYR A 144 -10.02 -3.10 -4.55
CA TYR A 144 -9.41 -4.33 -5.06
C TYR A 144 -7.89 -4.25 -5.05
N GLY A 145 -7.33 -3.08 -5.38
CA GLY A 145 -5.91 -2.69 -5.17
C GLY A 145 -5.44 -3.05 -3.77
N ILE A 146 -6.11 -2.46 -2.80
CA ILE A 146 -5.80 -2.58 -1.38
C ILE A 146 -6.01 -4.02 -0.90
N PHE A 147 -7.06 -4.70 -1.35
CA PHE A 147 -7.30 -6.10 -1.00
C PHE A 147 -6.15 -7.02 -1.44
N ILE A 148 -5.71 -6.89 -2.70
CA ILE A 148 -4.61 -7.68 -3.28
C ILE A 148 -3.27 -7.30 -2.63
N HIS A 149 -3.10 -6.07 -2.18
CA HIS A 149 -1.91 -5.60 -1.46
C HIS A 149 -1.81 -6.11 -0.02
N HIS A 150 -2.91 -6.03 0.72
CA HIS A 150 -2.95 -6.41 2.13
C HIS A 150 -2.80 -7.91 2.38
N LEU A 151 -3.26 -8.76 1.46
CA LEU A 151 -3.20 -10.21 1.65
C LEU A 151 -1.75 -10.71 1.81
N PRO A 152 -0.80 -10.40 0.90
CA PRO A 152 0.60 -10.77 1.05
C PRO A 152 1.25 -10.17 2.30
N ILE A 153 0.96 -8.89 2.62
CA ILE A 153 1.50 -8.25 3.83
C ILE A 153 1.05 -8.99 5.09
N ALA A 154 -0.23 -9.33 5.19
CA ALA A 154 -0.76 -10.09 6.31
C ALA A 154 -0.08 -11.46 6.43
N MET A 155 0.21 -12.12 5.30
CA MET A 155 0.96 -13.38 5.31
C MET A 155 2.39 -13.19 5.84
N VAL A 156 3.10 -12.20 5.30
CA VAL A 156 4.49 -11.89 5.67
C VAL A 156 4.61 -11.53 7.15
N LEU A 157 3.73 -10.65 7.67
CA LEU A 157 3.69 -10.28 9.08
C LEU A 157 3.34 -11.46 10.00
N THR A 158 2.41 -12.32 9.58
CA THR A 158 2.06 -13.51 10.36
C THR A 158 3.26 -14.45 10.49
N ILE A 159 3.95 -14.73 9.38
CA ILE A 159 5.17 -15.55 9.38
C ILE A 159 6.23 -14.91 10.30
N PHE A 160 6.48 -13.61 10.14
CA PHE A 160 7.45 -12.87 10.94
C PHE A 160 7.17 -12.96 12.45
N PHE A 161 5.94 -12.73 12.89
CA PHE A 161 5.61 -12.78 14.31
C PHE A 161 5.70 -14.18 14.90
N LEU A 162 5.33 -15.20 14.12
CA LEU A 162 5.43 -16.60 14.55
C LEU A 162 6.89 -17.04 14.64
N ASP A 163 7.71 -16.72 13.63
CA ASP A 163 9.15 -17.02 13.60
C ASP A 163 9.93 -16.26 14.70
N SER A 164 9.46 -15.08 15.09
CA SER A 164 10.03 -14.28 16.18
C SER A 164 9.60 -14.73 17.59
N GLY A 165 8.74 -15.75 17.70
CA GLY A 165 8.31 -16.30 18.99
C GLY A 165 7.34 -15.42 19.79
N ILE A 166 6.69 -14.42 19.17
CA ILE A 166 5.75 -13.50 19.82
C ILE A 166 4.44 -14.22 20.23
N GLY A 167 4.14 -15.35 19.58
CA GLY A 167 3.03 -16.24 19.91
C GLY A 167 1.73 -15.87 19.21
N THR A 168 0.98 -16.88 18.78
CA THR A 168 -0.19 -16.74 17.90
C THR A 168 -1.26 -15.79 18.44
N LYS A 169 -1.52 -15.78 19.76
CA LYS A 169 -2.53 -14.89 20.35
C LYS A 169 -2.19 -13.41 20.16
N LYS A 170 -0.92 -13.02 20.39
CA LYS A 170 -0.47 -11.63 20.22
C LYS A 170 -0.44 -11.25 18.74
N THR A 171 -0.03 -12.17 17.86
CA THR A 171 -0.09 -12.00 16.40
C THR A 171 -1.51 -11.73 15.91
N LEU A 172 -2.50 -12.49 16.40
CA LEU A 172 -3.90 -12.29 16.04
C LEU A 172 -4.44 -10.94 16.53
N ILE A 173 -4.10 -10.54 17.76
CA ILE A 173 -4.48 -9.21 18.29
C ILE A 173 -3.86 -8.10 17.44
N PHE A 174 -2.57 -8.21 17.09
CA PHE A 174 -1.90 -7.25 16.20
C PHE A 174 -2.66 -7.12 14.88
N LEU A 175 -2.88 -8.24 14.20
CA LEU A 175 -3.43 -8.25 12.84
C LEU A 175 -4.89 -7.81 12.82
N PHE A 176 -5.64 -8.13 13.88
CA PHE A 176 -6.98 -7.59 14.08
C PHE A 176 -6.95 -6.06 14.21
N LEU A 177 -6.11 -5.50 15.09
CA LEU A 177 -6.01 -4.04 15.23
C LEU A 177 -5.52 -3.38 13.94
N PHE A 178 -4.52 -3.96 13.28
CA PHE A 178 -4.01 -3.50 12.00
C PHE A 178 -5.10 -3.49 10.92
N SER A 179 -5.94 -4.53 10.87
CA SER A 179 -7.03 -4.61 9.89
C SER A 179 -8.12 -3.55 10.03
N LEU A 180 -8.18 -2.88 11.18
CA LEU A 180 -9.09 -1.76 11.42
C LEU A 180 -8.53 -0.42 10.92
N MET A 181 -7.23 -0.32 10.63
CA MET A 181 -6.57 0.94 10.28
C MET A 181 -7.03 1.50 8.93
N THR A 182 -7.12 0.68 7.87
CA THR A 182 -7.65 1.14 6.57
C THR A 182 -9.14 1.53 6.61
N PRO A 183 -10.05 0.72 7.18
CA PRO A 183 -11.45 1.15 7.36
C PRO A 183 -11.55 2.44 8.19
N PHE A 184 -10.69 2.60 9.20
CA PHE A 184 -10.64 3.81 10.01
C PHE A 184 -10.17 5.04 9.20
N GLY A 185 -9.13 4.89 8.38
CA GLY A 185 -8.69 5.94 7.45
C GLY A 185 -9.77 6.36 6.46
N ALA A 186 -10.46 5.37 5.86
CA ALA A 186 -11.59 5.64 4.98
C ALA A 186 -12.74 6.34 5.72
N PHE A 187 -13.04 5.93 6.94
CA PHE A 187 -14.05 6.57 7.78
C PHE A 187 -13.70 8.03 8.08
N LEU A 188 -12.45 8.34 8.43
CA LEU A 188 -11.98 9.70 8.65
C LEU A 188 -12.12 10.56 7.41
N ALA A 189 -11.71 10.05 6.25
CA ALA A 189 -11.83 10.75 4.97
C ALA A 189 -13.28 11.07 4.59
N ASN A 190 -14.26 10.27 5.04
CA ASN A 190 -15.68 10.49 4.76
C ASN A 190 -16.36 11.47 5.73
N THR A 191 -15.93 11.47 6.99
CA THR A 191 -16.73 12.02 8.09
C THR A 191 -16.21 13.38 8.54
N VAL A 192 -14.92 13.63 8.39
CA VAL A 192 -14.28 14.88 8.84
C VAL A 192 -14.28 15.87 7.68
N PRO A 193 -15.11 16.94 7.70
CA PRO A 193 -15.25 17.86 6.57
C PRO A 193 -13.94 18.55 6.17
N GLN A 194 -13.09 18.83 7.15
CA GLN A 194 -11.78 19.43 6.92
C GLN A 194 -10.86 18.51 6.11
N LEU A 195 -10.97 17.19 6.26
CA LEU A 195 -10.18 16.22 5.51
C LEU A 195 -10.67 16.07 4.06
N VAL A 196 -11.95 16.27 3.81
CA VAL A 196 -12.53 16.27 2.45
C VAL A 196 -11.89 17.38 1.60
N ALA A 197 -11.64 18.55 2.18
CA ALA A 197 -10.97 19.66 1.49
C ALA A 197 -9.52 19.34 1.08
N TYR A 198 -8.87 18.40 1.77
CA TYR A 198 -7.52 17.94 1.48
C TYR A 198 -7.48 16.59 0.75
N HIS A 199 -8.61 16.11 0.22
CA HIS A 199 -8.71 14.78 -0.39
C HIS A 199 -7.71 14.58 -1.53
N THR A 200 -7.55 15.59 -2.40
CA THR A 200 -6.59 15.56 -3.51
C THR A 200 -5.16 15.42 -2.98
N GLN A 201 -4.75 16.26 -2.04
CA GLN A 201 -3.40 16.25 -1.46
C GLN A 201 -3.12 14.92 -0.73
N MET A 202 -4.09 14.40 0.02
CA MET A 202 -3.97 13.10 0.68
C MET A 202 -3.88 11.96 -0.34
N SER A 203 -4.64 12.00 -1.43
CA SER A 203 -4.54 11.02 -2.52
C SER A 203 -3.18 11.09 -3.21
N ALA A 204 -2.60 12.28 -3.39
CA ALA A 204 -1.24 12.46 -3.92
C ALA A 204 -0.18 11.84 -2.99
N ILE A 205 -0.30 12.04 -1.68
CA ILE A 205 0.56 11.37 -0.69
C ILE A 205 0.46 9.86 -0.85
N VAL A 206 -0.75 9.30 -0.99
CA VAL A 206 -0.94 7.85 -1.15
C VAL A 206 -0.37 7.33 -2.46
N ILE A 207 -0.48 8.08 -3.57
CA ILE A 207 0.22 7.77 -4.83
C ILE A 207 1.72 7.65 -4.57
N GLY A 208 2.33 8.60 -3.85
CA GLY A 208 3.75 8.55 -3.49
C GLY A 208 4.12 7.31 -2.67
N ILE A 209 3.29 6.99 -1.66
CA ILE A 209 3.45 5.79 -0.83
C ILE A 209 3.41 4.52 -1.69
N PHE A 210 2.42 4.39 -2.57
CA PHE A 210 2.27 3.21 -3.43
C PHE A 210 3.38 3.07 -4.46
N LEU A 211 3.83 4.19 -5.06
CA LEU A 211 4.98 4.20 -5.97
C LEU A 211 6.23 3.68 -5.27
N HIS A 212 6.52 4.17 -4.05
CA HIS A 212 7.67 3.73 -3.26
C HIS A 212 7.59 2.22 -2.97
N ILE A 213 6.53 1.77 -2.31
CA ILE A 213 6.37 0.36 -1.88
C ILE A 213 6.42 -0.58 -3.08
N SER A 214 5.70 -0.26 -4.14
CA SER A 214 5.65 -1.12 -5.32
C SER A 214 7.01 -1.20 -6.00
N SER A 215 7.76 -0.08 -6.07
CA SER A 215 9.11 -0.07 -6.64
C SER A 215 10.09 -0.91 -5.81
N VAL A 216 10.07 -0.79 -4.48
CA VAL A 216 10.88 -1.58 -3.56
C VAL A 216 10.58 -3.08 -3.75
N ILE A 217 9.31 -3.46 -3.73
CA ILE A 217 8.89 -4.87 -3.93
C ILE A 217 9.34 -5.40 -5.31
N LEU A 218 9.20 -4.62 -6.37
CA LEU A 218 9.52 -5.06 -7.73
C LEU A 218 11.02 -5.15 -8.00
N PHE A 219 11.81 -4.20 -7.51
CA PHE A 219 13.23 -4.09 -7.84
C PHE A 219 14.15 -4.74 -6.80
N GLU A 220 13.79 -4.75 -5.52
CA GLU A 220 14.65 -5.34 -4.47
C GLU A 220 14.55 -6.87 -4.41
N THR A 221 13.44 -7.45 -4.87
CA THR A 221 13.25 -8.92 -4.86
C THR A 221 14.06 -9.69 -5.93
N SER A 222 14.95 -9.04 -6.69
CA SER A 222 15.86 -9.73 -7.62
C SER A 222 17.18 -10.13 -6.96
N GLU A 223 17.28 -11.37 -6.50
CA GLU A 223 18.56 -11.98 -6.11
C GLU A 223 19.24 -12.58 -7.37
N ASN A 224 20.52 -12.27 -7.57
CA ASN A 224 21.48 -12.96 -8.46
C ASN A 224 21.49 -12.70 -9.97
N HIS A 225 21.16 -11.50 -10.48
CA HIS A 225 21.41 -11.04 -11.88
C HIS A 225 20.98 -11.95 -13.06
N HIS A 226 20.41 -13.12 -12.81
CA HIS A 226 19.83 -14.02 -13.81
C HIS A 226 18.36 -13.65 -14.01
N PHE A 227 17.96 -13.60 -15.28
CA PHE A 227 16.61 -13.21 -15.66
C PHE A 227 15.57 -14.22 -15.15
N ASN A 228 14.67 -13.77 -14.27
CA ASN A 228 13.62 -14.61 -13.71
C ASN A 228 12.31 -14.45 -14.52
N TYR A 229 12.11 -15.33 -15.50
CA TYR A 229 10.92 -15.33 -16.36
C TYR A 229 9.61 -15.51 -15.59
N LEU A 230 9.61 -16.28 -14.49
CA LEU A 230 8.42 -16.46 -13.64
C LEU A 230 8.06 -15.15 -12.94
N LYS A 231 9.06 -14.43 -12.41
CA LYS A 231 8.88 -13.11 -11.80
C LYS A 231 8.32 -12.12 -12.83
N LEU A 232 8.90 -12.08 -14.04
CA LEU A 232 8.38 -11.21 -15.10
C LEU A 232 6.93 -11.59 -15.47
N GLY A 233 6.62 -12.88 -15.60
CA GLY A 233 5.27 -13.34 -15.92
C GLY A 233 4.23 -12.90 -14.89
N VAL A 234 4.53 -12.99 -13.59
CA VAL A 234 3.61 -12.52 -12.55
C VAL A 234 3.50 -10.99 -12.49
N ILE A 235 4.57 -10.27 -12.83
CA ILE A 235 4.53 -8.80 -12.94
C ILE A 235 3.61 -8.37 -14.08
N VAL A 236 3.77 -8.97 -15.27
CA VAL A 236 2.91 -8.70 -16.44
C VAL A 236 1.45 -9.04 -16.11
N LEU A 237 1.20 -10.16 -15.43
CA LEU A 237 -0.13 -10.53 -14.97
C LEU A 237 -0.71 -9.50 -13.99
N GLY A 238 0.10 -8.99 -13.06
CA GLY A 238 -0.31 -7.93 -12.12
C GLY A 238 -0.78 -6.68 -12.85
N PHE A 239 -0.01 -6.19 -13.82
CA PHE A 239 -0.42 -5.03 -14.65
C PHE A 239 -1.65 -5.32 -15.49
N ALA A 240 -1.73 -6.50 -16.11
CA ALA A 240 -2.87 -6.87 -16.96
C ALA A 240 -4.19 -6.95 -16.17
N LEU A 241 -4.14 -7.43 -14.93
CA LEU A 241 -5.31 -7.48 -14.05
C LEU A 241 -5.66 -6.12 -13.44
N ALA A 242 -4.70 -5.22 -13.29
CA ALA A 242 -4.95 -3.86 -12.80
C ALA A 242 -5.57 -2.95 -13.86
N TYR A 243 -5.24 -3.13 -15.15
CA TYR A 243 -5.70 -2.26 -16.24
C TYR A 243 -7.23 -2.06 -16.36
N PRO A 244 -8.10 -3.07 -16.20
CA PRO A 244 -9.55 -2.88 -16.33
C PRO A 244 -10.23 -2.27 -15.09
N LEU A 245 -9.48 -1.96 -14.02
CA LEU A 245 -9.98 -1.48 -12.73
C LEU A 245 -9.75 0.02 -12.55
#